data_AF-A0A3A2Z911-F1
#
_entry.id   AF-A0A3A2Z911-F1
#
_cell.length_a   1.000
_cell.length_b   1.000
_cell.length_c   1.000
_cell.angle_alpha   90.00
_cell.angle_beta   90.00
_cell.angle_gamma   90.00
#
_symmetry.space_group_name_H-M   'P 1'
#
loop_
_entity.id
_entity.type
_entity.pdbx_description
1 polymer ?
#
loop_
_entity_poly.entity_id
_entity_poly.type
_entity_poly.pdbx_seq_one_letter_code
_entity_poly.pdbx_strand_id
1 'polypeptide(L)'
;MYARGILFGKMRYELGDHSYVRCPENNLVADIEFKTKGYFSGTYNAIGGTIKNEKTGEVHYELSGLWNGEMYLKNAHTHEKKILFNAAHAKHSPPQTRPLEEQSERESQKLWHSTVKAIIARDHDAATDEKTKIEDRQRDEAAKRADEGVEWHPRLFRTVHGGPGGRDEGLEDLDWIINANV
;
A
#
# COMPACT_ATOMS: atom_id res chain seq x y z
N MET A 1 -3.85 -6.45 6.03
CA MET A 1 -3.63 -5.52 7.18
C MET A 1 -4.84 -5.61 8.11
N TYR A 2 -4.59 -5.79 9.40
CA TYR A 2 -5.60 -6.02 10.43
C TYR A 2 -5.60 -4.88 11.46
N ALA A 3 -6.78 -4.48 11.93
CA ALA A 3 -6.95 -3.65 13.11
C ALA A 3 -7.35 -4.55 14.30
N ARG A 4 -6.46 -4.68 15.29
CA ARG A 4 -6.70 -5.50 16.49
C ARG A 4 -7.09 -4.62 17.67
N GLY A 5 -7.81 -5.20 18.63
CA GLY A 5 -8.18 -4.52 19.87
C GLY A 5 -9.30 -3.49 19.72
N ILE A 6 -10.18 -3.68 18.73
CA ILE A 6 -11.33 -2.79 18.47
C ILE A 6 -12.32 -2.83 19.65
N LEU A 7 -12.62 -4.02 20.18
CA LEU A 7 -13.58 -4.19 21.27
C LEU A 7 -12.92 -4.21 22.66
N PHE A 8 -11.73 -4.82 22.78
CA PHE A 8 -11.04 -4.99 24.06
C PHE A 8 -9.53 -4.76 23.94
N GLY A 9 -8.97 -3.96 24.86
CA GLY A 9 -7.55 -3.66 24.94
C GLY A 9 -7.13 -2.46 24.06
N LYS A 10 -5.82 -2.30 23.88
CA LYS A 10 -5.27 -1.21 23.07
C LYS A 10 -5.34 -1.53 21.57
N MET A 11 -5.93 -0.61 20.81
CA MET A 11 -5.96 -0.67 19.35
C MET A 11 -4.55 -0.68 18.76
N ARG A 12 -4.35 -1.48 17.72
CA ARG A 12 -3.07 -1.61 17.02
C ARG A 12 -3.25 -2.15 15.60
N TYR A 13 -2.40 -1.70 14.70
CA TYR A 13 -2.29 -2.25 13.35
C TYR A 13 -1.35 -3.45 13.34
N GLU A 14 -1.70 -4.44 12.54
CA GLU A 14 -0.91 -5.64 12.32
C GLU A 14 -0.92 -5.99 10.84
N LEU A 15 0.26 -6.13 10.24
CA LEU A 15 0.39 -6.72 8.92
C LEU A 15 0.27 -8.24 9.05
N GLY A 16 -0.44 -8.84 8.11
CA GLY A 16 -0.65 -10.27 8.05
C GLY A 16 -0.73 -10.74 6.61
N ASP A 17 -0.74 -12.06 6.44
CA ASP A 17 -0.83 -12.75 5.15
C ASP A 17 0.43 -12.60 4.29
N HIS A 18 0.35 -13.10 3.05
CA HIS A 18 1.45 -13.14 2.11
C HIS A 18 1.50 -11.91 1.21
N SER A 19 2.71 -11.49 0.88
CA SER A 19 3.03 -10.53 -0.17
C SER A 19 4.07 -11.14 -1.10
N TYR A 20 3.94 -10.88 -2.40
CA TYR A 20 4.80 -11.46 -3.42
C TYR A 20 5.51 -10.38 -4.22
N VAL A 21 6.81 -10.57 -4.45
CA VAL A 21 7.59 -9.81 -5.44
C VAL A 21 8.07 -10.80 -6.48
N ARG A 22 7.68 -10.61 -7.75
CA ARG A 22 7.99 -11.52 -8.86
C ARG A 22 8.83 -10.80 -9.91
N CYS A 23 9.81 -11.52 -10.46
CA CYS A 23 10.60 -11.09 -11.61
C CYS A 23 10.56 -12.21 -12.66
N PRO A 24 9.64 -12.13 -13.64
CA PRO A 24 9.50 -13.14 -14.68
C PRO A 24 10.79 -13.34 -15.51
N GLU A 25 11.60 -12.29 -15.69
CA GLU A 25 12.81 -12.29 -16.51
C GLU A 25 13.88 -13.27 -15.98
N ASN A 26 14.01 -13.37 -14.66
CA ASN A 26 14.94 -14.30 -14.02
C ASN A 26 14.24 -15.46 -13.28
N ASN A 27 12.91 -15.51 -13.35
CA ASN A 27 12.05 -16.50 -12.69
C ASN A 27 12.16 -16.48 -11.16
N LEU A 28 12.54 -15.36 -10.53
CA LEU A 28 12.60 -15.27 -9.08
C LEU A 28 11.28 -14.77 -8.50
N VAL A 29 10.88 -15.39 -7.40
CA VAL A 29 9.81 -14.92 -6.52
C VAL A 29 10.33 -14.79 -5.10
N ALA A 30 10.08 -13.64 -4.48
CA ALA A 30 10.09 -13.48 -3.04
C ALA A 30 8.65 -13.65 -2.52
N ASP A 31 8.43 -14.66 -1.69
CA ASP A 31 7.21 -14.88 -0.93
C ASP A 31 7.45 -14.44 0.51
N ILE A 32 6.75 -13.39 0.94
CA ILE A 32 6.93 -12.73 2.24
C ILE A 32 5.65 -12.89 3.05
N GLU A 33 5.71 -13.69 4.10
CA GLU A 33 4.65 -13.86 5.08
C GLU A 33 4.81 -12.82 6.19
N PHE A 34 3.83 -11.93 6.35
CA PHE A 34 3.68 -11.11 7.53
C PHE A 34 2.98 -11.93 8.60
N LYS A 35 3.69 -12.23 9.70
CA LYS A 35 3.18 -13.10 10.75
C LYS A 35 2.34 -12.30 11.72
N THR A 36 1.06 -12.66 11.81
CA THR A 36 0.19 -12.16 12.87
C THR A 36 0.48 -12.88 14.18
N LYS A 37 0.42 -12.18 15.31
CA LYS A 37 0.61 -12.78 16.63
C LYS A 37 -0.53 -13.75 16.94
N GLY A 38 -0.19 -15.01 17.18
CA GLY A 38 -1.12 -16.03 17.66
C GLY A 38 -1.53 -15.81 19.12
N TYR A 39 -2.61 -16.47 19.55
CA TYR A 39 -3.16 -16.34 20.91
C TYR A 39 -2.20 -16.81 22.02
N PHE A 40 -1.37 -17.82 21.73
CA PHE A 40 -0.50 -18.48 22.72
C PHE A 40 0.97 -18.10 22.62
N SER A 41 1.47 -17.72 21.45
CA SER A 41 2.86 -17.34 21.21
C SER A 41 2.98 -16.48 19.95
N GLY A 42 4.10 -15.76 19.80
CA GLY A 42 4.39 -14.96 18.62
C GLY A 42 4.85 -13.54 18.95
N THR A 43 5.70 -13.03 18.07
CA THR A 43 6.24 -11.66 18.13
C THR A 43 5.49 -10.83 17.11
N TYR A 44 5.06 -9.62 17.51
CA TYR A 44 4.46 -8.69 16.56
C TYR A 44 5.46 -8.30 15.48
N ASN A 45 4.94 -7.97 14.30
CA ASN A 45 5.71 -7.46 13.17
C ASN A 45 6.74 -8.44 12.61
N ALA A 46 6.67 -9.70 12.99
CA ALA A 46 7.56 -10.72 12.45
C ALA A 46 7.24 -10.97 10.98
N ILE A 47 8.30 -11.21 10.21
CA ILE A 47 8.19 -11.70 8.84
C ILE A 47 8.83 -13.08 8.74
N GLY A 48 8.30 -13.89 7.83
CA GLY A 48 8.94 -15.09 7.30
C GLY A 48 8.87 -15.07 5.79
N GLY A 49 9.61 -15.94 5.12
CA GLY A 49 9.49 -16.02 3.68
C GLY A 49 10.66 -16.71 3.01
N THR A 50 10.57 -16.80 1.69
CA THR A 50 11.64 -17.36 0.86
C THR A 50 11.83 -16.55 -0.41
N ILE A 51 13.06 -16.53 -0.91
CA ILE A 51 13.37 -16.15 -2.29
C ILE A 51 13.72 -17.43 -3.03
N LYS A 52 12.93 -17.76 -4.05
CA LYS A 52 13.06 -19.02 -4.80
C LYS A 52 12.92 -18.78 -6.30
N ASN A 53 13.46 -19.71 -7.07
CA ASN A 53 13.16 -19.82 -8.49
C ASN A 53 11.75 -20.44 -8.64
N GLU A 54 10.84 -19.72 -9.28
CA GLU A 54 9.45 -20.09 -9.46
C GLU A 54 9.28 -21.30 -10.39
N LYS A 55 10.18 -21.48 -11.37
CA LYS A 55 10.13 -22.61 -12.31
C LYS A 55 10.68 -23.90 -11.70
N THR A 56 11.81 -23.82 -10.98
CA THR A 56 12.47 -25.02 -10.44
C THR A 56 12.03 -25.34 -9.00
N GLY A 57 11.46 -24.37 -8.28
CA GLY A 57 11.15 -24.48 -6.86
C GLY A 57 12.38 -24.36 -5.95
N GLU A 58 13.58 -24.15 -6.51
CA GLU A 58 14.82 -24.03 -5.74
C GLU A 58 14.79 -22.79 -4.85
N VAL A 59 14.94 -22.97 -3.54
CA VAL A 59 15.03 -21.88 -2.57
C VAL A 59 16.47 -21.40 -2.48
N HIS A 60 16.71 -20.13 -2.77
CA HIS A 60 18.04 -19.52 -2.64
C HIS A 60 18.23 -18.90 -1.25
N TYR A 61 17.17 -18.29 -0.69
CA TYR A 61 17.24 -17.61 0.60
C TYR A 61 15.96 -17.75 1.44
N GLU A 62 16.13 -17.71 2.75
CA GLU A 62 15.07 -17.59 3.76
C GLU A 62 15.06 -16.17 4.34
N LEU A 63 13.88 -15.55 4.42
CA LEU A 63 13.63 -14.26 5.04
C LEU A 63 13.12 -14.44 6.47
N SER A 64 13.63 -13.63 7.40
CA SER A 64 13.16 -13.61 8.79
C SER A 64 13.39 -12.25 9.45
N GLY A 65 12.87 -12.05 10.66
CA GLY A 65 13.09 -10.84 11.44
C GLY A 65 11.81 -10.03 11.62
N LEU A 66 11.95 -8.73 11.78
CA LEU A 66 10.84 -7.79 12.04
C LEU A 66 10.79 -6.72 10.95
N TRP A 67 9.63 -6.50 10.32
CA TRP A 67 9.51 -5.49 9.25
C TRP A 67 9.76 -4.06 9.73
N ASN A 68 9.61 -3.80 11.03
CA ASN A 68 9.90 -2.52 11.69
C ASN A 68 11.21 -2.52 12.49
N GLY A 69 12.05 -3.55 12.33
CA GLY A 69 13.33 -3.68 13.01
C GLY A 69 14.38 -4.31 12.10
N GLU A 70 15.14 -5.27 12.62
CA GLU A 70 16.10 -6.03 11.83
C GLU A 70 15.43 -7.13 11.04
N MET A 71 15.69 -7.12 9.74
CA MET A 71 15.35 -8.19 8.80
C MET A 71 16.62 -8.89 8.37
N TYR A 72 16.53 -10.20 8.20
CA TYR A 72 17.66 -11.08 7.92
C TYR A 72 17.40 -11.91 6.67
N LEU A 73 18.48 -12.17 5.95
CA LEU A 73 18.53 -13.10 4.84
C LEU A 73 19.47 -14.25 5.22
N LYS A 74 18.98 -15.48 5.12
CA LYS A 74 19.78 -16.69 5.32
C LYS A 74 19.92 -17.43 4.00
N ASN A 75 21.15 -17.69 3.57
CA ASN A 75 21.41 -18.49 2.37
C ASN A 75 21.00 -19.95 2.62
N ALA A 76 20.19 -20.52 1.72
CA ALA A 76 19.68 -21.87 1.90
C ALA A 76 20.76 -22.95 1.80
N HIS A 77 21.83 -22.70 1.03
CA HIS A 77 22.92 -23.65 0.76
C HIS A 77 24.06 -23.54 1.79
N THR A 78 24.48 -22.32 2.12
CA THR A 78 25.61 -22.10 3.05
C THR A 78 25.16 -21.93 4.50
N HIS A 79 23.87 -21.73 4.74
CA HIS A 79 23.27 -21.38 6.02
C HIS A 79 23.79 -20.08 6.64
N GLU A 80 24.58 -19.30 5.89
CA GLU A 80 25.06 -18.00 6.32
C GLU A 80 23.88 -17.04 6.46
N LYS A 81 23.75 -16.42 7.64
CA LYS A 81 22.71 -15.45 7.97
C LYS A 81 23.32 -14.06 8.07
N LYS A 82 22.76 -13.10 7.32
CA LYS A 82 23.18 -11.70 7.30
C LYS A 82 22.00 -10.77 7.54
N ILE A 83 22.27 -9.58 8.05
CA ILE A 83 21.29 -8.50 8.11
C ILE A 83 21.01 -8.06 6.67
N LEU A 84 19.74 -8.13 6.27
CA LEU A 84 19.24 -7.60 5.00
C LEU A 84 19.00 -6.10 5.12
N PHE A 85 18.32 -5.69 6.18
CA PHE A 85 17.92 -4.32 6.43
C PHE A 85 17.62 -4.11 7.90
N ASN A 86 17.85 -2.89 8.40
CA ASN A 86 17.49 -2.50 9.76
C ASN A 86 16.64 -1.22 9.72
N ALA A 87 15.32 -1.39 9.89
CA ALA A 87 14.36 -0.31 9.88
C ALA A 87 14.45 0.60 11.12
N ALA A 88 15.00 0.12 12.23
CA ALA A 88 15.14 0.91 13.46
C ALA A 88 16.18 2.03 13.34
N HIS A 89 17.09 1.92 12.38
CA HIS A 89 18.13 2.93 12.10
C HIS A 89 18.03 3.57 10.71
N ALA A 90 17.07 3.12 9.90
CA ALA A 90 16.86 3.69 8.58
C ALA A 90 16.27 5.10 8.67
N LYS A 91 16.88 6.06 7.98
CA LYS A 91 16.33 7.41 7.82
C LYS A 91 15.42 7.43 6.59
N HIS A 92 14.17 7.80 6.78
CA HIS A 92 13.24 7.99 5.67
C HIS A 92 13.49 9.34 4.98
N SER A 93 13.22 9.37 3.67
CA SER A 93 13.27 10.58 2.85
C SER A 93 11.83 11.03 2.57
N PRO A 94 11.32 12.08 3.23
CA PRO A 94 9.96 12.55 2.97
C PRO A 94 9.86 13.14 1.55
N PRO A 95 8.74 12.94 0.85
CA PRO A 95 8.53 13.54 -0.46
C PRO A 95 8.40 15.07 -0.33
N GLN A 96 8.80 15.78 -1.38
CA GLN A 96 8.57 17.23 -1.51
C GLN A 96 7.26 17.48 -2.27
N THR A 97 6.56 18.53 -1.89
CA THR A 97 5.31 18.97 -2.56
C THR A 97 5.34 20.47 -2.79
N ARG A 98 4.60 20.93 -3.81
CA ARG A 98 4.40 22.36 -4.03
C ARG A 98 3.68 23.00 -2.83
N PRO A 99 3.88 24.32 -2.59
CA PRO A 99 3.07 25.08 -1.63
C PRO A 99 1.56 24.94 -1.90
N LEU A 100 0.74 25.07 -0.86
CA LEU A 100 -0.72 24.89 -0.96
C LEU A 100 -1.38 25.89 -1.91
N GLU A 101 -0.80 27.07 -2.02
CA GLU A 101 -1.25 28.16 -2.87
C GLU A 101 -1.13 27.77 -4.36
N GLU A 102 -0.13 26.96 -4.70
CA GLU A 102 0.15 26.47 -6.05
C GLU A 102 -0.55 25.13 -6.38
N GLN A 103 -1.17 24.49 -5.40
CA GLN A 103 -1.93 23.26 -5.61
C GLN A 103 -3.32 23.55 -6.17
N SER A 104 -3.83 22.65 -7.03
CA SER A 104 -5.22 22.66 -7.47
C SER A 104 -6.18 22.20 -6.36
N GLU A 105 -7.46 22.57 -6.47
CA GLU A 105 -8.47 22.33 -5.42
C GLU A 105 -8.68 20.85 -5.05
N ARG A 106 -8.33 19.92 -5.94
CA ARG A 106 -8.48 18.47 -5.74
C ARG A 106 -7.17 17.74 -5.44
N GLU A 107 -6.06 18.46 -5.30
CA GLU A 107 -4.82 17.88 -4.78
C GLU A 107 -4.97 17.63 -3.27
N SER A 108 -4.51 16.45 -2.81
CA SER A 108 -4.85 15.91 -1.49
C SER A 108 -4.57 16.87 -0.33
N GLN A 109 -3.42 17.55 -0.31
CA GLN A 109 -3.09 18.45 0.80
C GLN A 109 -4.00 19.68 0.82
N LYS A 110 -4.34 20.26 -0.34
CA LYS A 110 -5.25 21.41 -0.43
C LYS A 110 -6.70 21.01 -0.15
N LEU A 111 -7.16 19.91 -0.76
CA LEU A 111 -8.51 19.40 -0.59
C LEU A 111 -8.84 19.12 0.87
N TRP A 112 -7.93 18.47 1.60
CA TRP A 112 -8.13 18.06 2.99
C TRP A 112 -7.56 19.05 4.01
N HIS A 113 -7.10 20.23 3.59
CA HIS A 113 -6.35 21.16 4.43
C HIS A 113 -7.11 21.53 5.71
N SER A 114 -8.37 21.98 5.59
CA SER A 114 -9.21 22.40 6.72
C SER A 114 -9.49 21.26 7.69
N THR A 115 -9.84 20.09 7.16
CA THR A 115 -10.09 18.87 7.96
C THR A 115 -8.84 18.47 8.76
N VAL A 116 -7.68 18.40 8.10
CA VAL A 116 -6.41 18.03 8.77
C VAL A 116 -6.01 19.07 9.82
N LYS A 117 -6.21 20.37 9.53
CA LYS A 117 -5.96 21.45 10.49
C LYS A 117 -6.80 21.28 11.76
N ALA A 118 -8.09 20.96 11.62
CA ALA A 118 -8.98 20.70 12.76
C ALA A 118 -8.58 19.43 13.54
N ILE A 119 -8.20 18.34 12.84
CA ILE A 119 -7.69 17.12 13.46
C ILE A 119 -6.44 17.40 14.30
N ILE A 120 -5.48 18.17 13.77
CA ILE A 120 -4.26 18.55 14.49
C ILE A 120 -4.59 19.38 15.74
N ALA A 121 -5.58 20.27 15.63
CA ALA A 121 -6.10 21.05 16.77
C ALA A 121 -6.94 20.23 17.76
N ARG A 122 -7.23 18.96 17.46
CA ARG A 122 -8.13 18.07 18.21
C ARG A 122 -9.57 18.60 18.31
N ASP A 123 -9.98 19.42 17.35
CA ASP A 123 -11.35 19.89 17.18
C ASP A 123 -12.11 18.90 16.29
N HIS A 124 -12.73 17.90 16.93
CA HIS A 124 -13.41 16.81 16.22
C HIS A 124 -14.73 17.25 15.58
N ASP A 125 -15.39 18.26 16.13
CA ASP A 125 -16.62 18.82 15.57
C ASP A 125 -16.29 19.54 14.27
N ALA A 126 -15.32 20.46 14.29
CA ALA A 126 -14.87 21.15 13.08
C ALA A 126 -14.28 20.18 12.04
N ALA A 127 -13.54 19.15 12.46
CA ALA A 127 -13.02 18.14 11.55
C ALA A 127 -14.16 17.38 10.84
N THR A 128 -15.24 17.06 11.57
CA THR A 128 -16.41 16.38 11.03
C THR A 128 -17.17 17.27 10.06
N ASP A 129 -17.37 18.54 10.40
CA ASP A 129 -18.04 19.51 9.53
C ASP A 129 -17.29 19.71 8.21
N GLU A 130 -15.96 19.94 8.27
CA GLU A 130 -15.13 20.14 7.07
C GLU A 130 -15.05 18.86 6.21
N LYS A 131 -14.97 17.68 6.84
CA LYS A 131 -15.05 16.40 6.12
C LYS A 131 -16.39 16.23 5.41
N THR A 132 -17.48 16.57 6.09
CA THR A 132 -18.84 16.43 5.58
C THR A 132 -19.04 17.28 4.32
N LYS A 133 -18.56 18.54 4.31
CA LYS A 133 -18.62 19.42 3.13
C LYS A 133 -17.96 18.80 1.90
N ILE A 134 -16.80 18.15 2.06
CA ILE A 134 -16.09 17.49 0.96
C ILE A 134 -16.89 16.29 0.45
N GLU A 135 -17.40 15.46 1.35
CA GLU A 135 -18.16 14.24 1.01
C GLU A 135 -19.54 14.53 0.40
N ASP A 136 -20.26 15.54 0.90
CA ASP A 136 -21.51 16.02 0.32
C ASP A 136 -21.29 16.50 -1.13
N ARG A 137 -20.28 17.34 -1.37
CA ARG A 137 -19.95 17.80 -2.73
C ARG A 137 -19.65 16.62 -3.67
N GLN A 138 -18.91 15.61 -3.20
CA GLN A 138 -18.62 14.41 -4.00
C GLN A 138 -19.88 13.58 -4.28
N ARG A 139 -20.83 13.51 -3.33
CA ARG A 139 -22.13 12.84 -3.50
C ARG A 139 -23.00 13.57 -4.53
N ASP A 140 -23.08 14.90 -4.45
CA ASP A 140 -23.86 15.71 -5.39
C ASP A 140 -23.29 15.62 -6.82
N GLU A 141 -21.96 15.66 -6.97
CA GLU A 141 -21.31 15.48 -8.27
C GLU A 141 -21.54 14.08 -8.84
N ALA A 142 -21.61 13.06 -7.99
CA ALA A 142 -21.90 11.70 -8.42
C ALA A 142 -23.37 11.53 -8.86
N ALA A 143 -24.32 12.10 -8.11
CA ALA A 143 -25.72 12.13 -8.49
C ALA A 143 -25.91 12.87 -9.83
N LYS A 144 -25.30 14.05 -9.98
CA LYS A 144 -25.36 14.81 -11.23
C LYS A 144 -24.82 14.02 -12.43
N ARG A 145 -23.67 13.34 -12.26
CA ARG A 145 -23.11 12.47 -13.31
C ARG A 145 -24.06 11.34 -13.70
N ALA A 146 -24.71 10.71 -12.73
CA ALA A 146 -25.70 9.67 -12.98
C ALA A 146 -26.93 10.20 -13.72
N ASP A 147 -27.47 11.35 -13.30
CA ASP A 147 -28.63 11.99 -13.93
C ASP A 147 -28.35 12.42 -15.38
N GLU A 148 -27.12 12.88 -15.65
CA GLU A 148 -26.67 13.29 -16.98
C GLU A 148 -26.19 12.10 -17.85
N GLY A 149 -26.14 10.87 -17.30
CA GLY A 149 -25.61 9.70 -17.99
C GLY A 149 -24.12 9.80 -18.33
N VAL A 150 -23.36 10.60 -17.57
CA VAL A 150 -21.93 10.85 -17.77
C VAL A 150 -21.11 9.89 -16.91
N GLU A 151 -20.26 9.09 -17.54
CA GLU A 151 -19.31 8.22 -16.84
C GLU A 151 -18.14 9.02 -16.24
N TRP A 152 -17.70 8.64 -15.05
CA TRP A 152 -16.50 9.20 -14.45
C TRP A 152 -15.27 8.48 -14.98
N HIS A 153 -14.28 9.25 -15.45
CA HIS A 153 -12.99 8.72 -15.89
C HIS A 153 -11.84 9.29 -15.06
N PRO A 154 -10.86 8.45 -14.65
CA PRO A 154 -9.66 8.96 -13.98
C PRO A 154 -8.87 9.88 -14.92
N ARG A 155 -8.33 10.97 -14.37
CA ARG A 155 -7.56 11.93 -15.15
C ARG A 155 -6.20 11.40 -15.61
N LEU A 156 -5.52 10.61 -14.76
CA LEU A 156 -4.12 10.20 -14.95
C LEU A 156 -3.95 8.70 -15.22
N PHE A 157 -5.04 7.93 -15.18
CA PHE A 157 -5.04 6.48 -15.36
C PHE A 157 -6.12 6.09 -16.37
N ARG A 158 -5.90 4.99 -17.07
CA ARG A 158 -6.85 4.38 -18.01
C ARG A 158 -7.02 2.90 -17.69
N THR A 159 -8.16 2.34 -18.08
CA THR A 159 -8.41 0.91 -17.95
C THR A 159 -7.40 0.12 -18.77
N VAL A 160 -7.06 -1.06 -18.26
CA VAL A 160 -6.28 -2.04 -19.00
C VAL A 160 -7.18 -2.77 -19.99
N HIS A 161 -6.68 -2.95 -21.22
CA HIS A 161 -7.30 -3.78 -22.24
C HIS A 161 -6.35 -4.93 -22.59
N GLY A 162 -6.27 -5.89 -21.65
CA GLY A 162 -5.46 -7.10 -21.79
C GLY A 162 -6.14 -8.18 -22.63
N GLY A 163 -5.39 -9.24 -22.94
CA GLY A 163 -5.81 -10.35 -23.78
C GLY A 163 -4.90 -10.57 -25.00
N PRO A 164 -4.92 -11.77 -25.61
CA PRO A 164 -4.03 -12.12 -26.72
C PRO A 164 -4.15 -11.16 -27.90
N GLY A 165 -3.04 -10.54 -28.33
CA GLY A 165 -3.01 -9.53 -29.39
C GLY A 165 -3.56 -8.16 -29.01
N GLY A 166 -3.87 -7.94 -27.73
CA GLY A 166 -4.32 -6.68 -27.17
C GLY A 166 -3.18 -5.68 -26.97
N ARG A 167 -3.54 -4.40 -26.79
CA ARG A 167 -2.57 -3.32 -26.56
C ARG A 167 -1.82 -3.49 -25.23
N ASP A 168 -2.44 -4.12 -24.25
CA ASP A 168 -1.92 -4.36 -22.91
C ASP A 168 -1.78 -5.87 -22.62
N GLU A 169 -1.47 -6.67 -23.65
CA GLU A 169 -1.22 -8.12 -23.49
C GLU A 169 -0.11 -8.38 -22.45
N GLY A 170 -0.37 -9.28 -21.51
CA GLY A 170 0.52 -9.58 -20.38
C GLY A 170 0.32 -8.72 -19.14
N LEU A 171 -0.64 -7.78 -19.15
CA LEU A 171 -1.00 -6.93 -18.01
C LEU A 171 -2.42 -7.20 -17.49
N GLU A 172 -3.00 -8.36 -17.81
CA GLU A 172 -4.40 -8.72 -17.52
C GLU A 172 -4.74 -8.70 -16.01
N ASP A 173 -3.74 -8.85 -15.14
CA ASP A 173 -3.90 -8.81 -13.69
C ASP A 173 -4.05 -7.38 -13.13
N LEU A 174 -3.95 -6.36 -13.97
CA LEU A 174 -4.05 -4.95 -13.59
C LEU A 174 -5.38 -4.36 -14.06
N ASP A 175 -6.07 -3.63 -13.18
CA ASP A 175 -7.30 -2.92 -13.55
C ASP A 175 -7.02 -1.60 -14.31
N TRP A 176 -5.96 -0.88 -13.90
CA TRP A 176 -5.63 0.46 -14.39
C TRP A 176 -4.13 0.65 -14.60
N ILE A 177 -3.76 1.41 -15.63
CA ILE A 177 -2.38 1.82 -15.90
C ILE A 177 -2.27 3.31 -16.21
N ILE A 178 -1.08 3.87 -16.03
CA ILE A 178 -0.81 5.29 -16.23
C ILE A 178 -1.18 5.69 -17.66
N ASN A 179 -1.95 6.76 -17.80
CA ASN A 179 -2.27 7.35 -19.08
C ASN A 179 -1.10 8.25 -19.51
N ALA A 180 -0.12 7.70 -20.21
CA ALA A 180 1.11 8.38 -20.62
C ALA A 180 0.92 9.52 -21.66
N ASN A 181 -0.32 9.73 -22.13
CA ASN A 181 -0.67 10.77 -23.11
C ASN A 181 -1.24 12.04 -22.47
N VAL A 182 -1.10 12.21 -21.14
CA VAL A 182 -1.52 13.40 -20.39
C VAL A 182 -0.38 14.37 -20.19
#